data_AF-A0A969T917-F1
#
_entry.id   AF-A0A969T917-F1
#
_cell.length_a   1.000
_cell.length_b   1.000
_cell.length_c   1.000
_cell.angle_alpha   90.00
_cell.angle_beta   90.00
_cell.angle_gamma   90.00
#
_symmetry.space_group_name_H-M   'P 1'
#
loop_
_entity.id
_entity.type
_entity.pdbx_description
1 polymer ?
#
loop_
_entity_poly.entity_id
_entity_poly.type
_entity_poly.pdbx_seq_one_letter_code
_entity_poly.pdbx_strand_id
1 'polypeptide(L)'
;MNLINGKVCAFNLLMLLFFVATIFGCKKNDDSPEPVQVSDYFTSWADISPINSITHSYNSSLTETENGAALADAMQALEPGDELKIGSGTYSINKYFNLQVSGTSLAPIWIVAEDGVVITRPDANQNIMNIGASGPVGYLCIRGVEFTGGSAGVRFYDCSNVWLDQCHIHHTEEAGLTTNTNNTSFMYITKNEINNTGGTGEGMYLGANNGEVIMSQSVIAQNHVHHTNDMGVTQVMELN
;
A
#
# COMPACT_ATOMS: atom_id res chain seq x y z
N MET A 1 33.81 -61.23 -54.93
CA MET A 1 34.75 -62.38 -55.05
C MET A 1 35.89 -62.17 -54.07
N ASN A 2 36.08 -63.15 -53.18
CA ASN A 2 37.22 -63.48 -52.30
C ASN A 2 37.64 -62.43 -51.23
N LEU A 3 37.47 -62.61 -49.91
CA LEU A 3 37.79 -63.67 -48.92
C LEU A 3 39.25 -63.71 -48.40
N ILE A 4 39.37 -63.31 -47.12
CA ILE A 4 40.06 -63.94 -45.95
C ILE A 4 41.60 -63.90 -45.81
N ASN A 5 42.06 -63.29 -44.70
CA ASN A 5 42.90 -63.84 -43.58
C ASN A 5 43.71 -62.68 -42.93
N GLY A 6 43.90 -62.51 -41.61
CA GLY A 6 43.65 -63.32 -40.42
C GLY A 6 44.84 -63.19 -39.43
N LYS A 7 44.55 -63.02 -38.12
CA LYS A 7 45.42 -63.08 -36.90
C LYS A 7 46.21 -61.81 -36.50
N VAL A 8 46.47 -61.44 -35.23
CA VAL A 8 45.91 -61.51 -33.84
C VAL A 8 47.11 -61.24 -32.89
N CYS A 9 46.86 -60.64 -31.71
CA CYS A 9 47.74 -60.34 -30.55
C CYS A 9 48.50 -59.00 -30.61
N ALA A 10 48.58 -58.16 -29.57
CA ALA A 10 48.29 -58.34 -28.15
C ALA A 10 47.88 -57.01 -27.45
N PHE A 11 46.90 -57.14 -26.55
CA PHE A 11 46.82 -56.57 -25.20
C PHE A 11 47.93 -55.59 -24.75
N ASN A 12 47.53 -54.36 -24.42
CA ASN A 12 48.04 -53.68 -23.23
C ASN A 12 46.95 -52.81 -22.59
N LEU A 13 46.66 -53.15 -21.34
CA LEU A 13 45.60 -52.65 -20.48
C LEU A 13 46.12 -51.41 -19.75
N LEU A 14 45.67 -50.21 -20.13
CA LEU A 14 45.85 -49.02 -19.30
C LEU A 14 44.57 -48.80 -18.48
N MET A 15 44.64 -49.23 -17.22
CA MET A 15 43.56 -49.13 -16.24
C MET A 15 43.41 -47.66 -15.82
N LEU A 16 42.36 -47.00 -16.31
CA LEU A 16 41.96 -45.66 -15.88
C LEU A 16 41.18 -45.79 -14.56
N LEU A 17 41.81 -45.46 -13.44
CA LEU A 17 41.12 -45.32 -12.16
C LEU A 17 40.22 -44.09 -12.20
N PHE A 18 38.91 -44.30 -12.29
CA PHE A 18 37.92 -43.28 -11.95
C PHE A 18 37.82 -43.18 -10.42
N PHE A 19 38.30 -42.08 -9.85
CA PHE A 19 37.90 -41.66 -8.51
C PHE A 19 36.47 -41.10 -8.60
N VAL A 20 35.47 -41.92 -8.24
CA VAL A 20 34.14 -41.40 -7.91
C VAL A 20 34.21 -40.90 -6.48
N ALA A 21 34.48 -39.61 -6.31
CA ALA A 21 34.21 -38.94 -5.05
C ALA A 21 32.71 -38.74 -4.93
N THR A 22 32.02 -39.66 -4.26
CA THR A 22 30.65 -39.44 -3.80
C THR A 22 30.70 -38.35 -2.73
N ILE A 23 30.57 -37.10 -3.15
CA ILE A 23 30.32 -36.00 -2.23
C ILE A 23 28.92 -36.23 -1.68
N PHE A 24 28.83 -36.74 -0.45
CA PHE A 24 27.63 -36.56 0.36
C PHE A 24 27.51 -35.05 0.60
N GLY A 25 26.80 -34.38 -0.31
CA GLY A 25 26.36 -33.01 -0.11
C GLY A 25 25.47 -33.01 1.12
N CYS A 26 26.00 -32.50 2.23
CA CYS A 26 25.18 -32.12 3.36
C CYS A 26 24.24 -31.04 2.84
N LYS A 27 22.99 -31.43 2.53
CA LYS A 27 21.93 -30.50 2.16
C LYS A 27 21.74 -29.62 3.39
N LYS A 28 22.33 -28.42 3.39
CA LYS A 28 21.87 -27.37 4.27
C LYS A 28 20.40 -27.20 3.92
N ASN A 29 19.51 -27.51 4.85
CA ASN A 29 18.18 -26.94 4.83
C ASN A 29 18.41 -25.44 5.04
N ASP A 30 18.56 -24.72 3.93
CA ASP A 30 18.54 -23.27 3.94
C ASP A 30 17.07 -22.90 4.07
N ASP A 31 16.57 -22.97 5.29
CA ASP A 31 15.21 -22.55 5.66
C ASP A 31 15.11 -21.01 5.65
N SER A 32 16.06 -20.30 5.01
CA SER A 32 15.92 -18.87 4.76
C SER A 32 14.73 -18.68 3.81
N PRO A 33 13.69 -17.92 4.19
CA PRO A 33 12.62 -17.61 3.27
C PRO A 33 13.22 -16.95 2.02
N GLU A 34 12.75 -17.35 0.85
CA GLU A 34 13.17 -16.68 -0.39
C GLU A 34 12.94 -15.18 -0.25
N PRO A 35 13.87 -14.35 -0.76
CA PRO A 35 13.70 -12.90 -0.70
C PRO A 35 12.37 -12.53 -1.35
N VAL A 36 11.52 -11.83 -0.61
CA VAL A 36 10.24 -11.31 -1.09
C VAL A 36 10.49 -10.56 -2.39
N GLN A 37 9.83 -10.97 -3.47
CA GLN A 37 10.03 -10.34 -4.76
C GLN A 37 9.31 -8.99 -4.74
N VAL A 38 9.89 -7.98 -5.39
CA VAL A 38 9.31 -6.62 -5.43
C VAL A 38 7.89 -6.61 -6.01
N SER A 39 7.55 -7.59 -6.87
CA SER A 39 6.20 -7.82 -7.38
C SER A 39 5.17 -8.11 -6.29
N ASP A 40 5.59 -8.66 -5.14
CA ASP A 40 4.69 -9.09 -4.08
C ASP A 40 4.12 -7.91 -3.28
N TYR A 41 4.68 -6.71 -3.47
CA TYR A 41 4.18 -5.49 -2.83
C TYR A 41 3.04 -4.82 -3.58
N PHE A 42 2.84 -5.19 -4.83
CA PHE A 42 1.87 -4.56 -5.71
C PHE A 42 0.59 -5.38 -5.78
N THR A 43 -0.51 -4.66 -5.92
CA THR A 43 -1.79 -5.29 -6.22
C THR A 43 -1.80 -5.91 -7.62
N SER A 44 -2.59 -6.97 -7.83
CA SER A 44 -2.71 -7.65 -9.13
C SER A 44 -3.25 -6.74 -10.25
N TRP A 45 -3.89 -5.62 -9.88
CA TRP A 45 -4.39 -4.61 -10.80
C TRP A 45 -3.46 -3.39 -10.95
N ALA A 46 -2.23 -3.43 -10.41
CA ALA A 46 -1.31 -2.28 -10.39
C ALA A 46 -0.91 -1.77 -11.78
N ASP A 47 -0.90 -2.65 -12.78
CA ASP A 47 -0.50 -2.34 -14.16
C ASP A 47 -1.70 -1.97 -15.06
N ILE A 48 -2.92 -1.94 -14.52
CA ILE A 48 -4.11 -1.59 -15.29
C ILE A 48 -4.16 -0.07 -15.48
N SER A 49 -4.02 0.36 -16.74
CA SER A 49 -4.10 1.78 -17.08
C SER A 49 -5.51 2.33 -16.88
N PRO A 50 -5.65 3.60 -16.43
CA PRO A 50 -6.93 4.29 -16.42
C PRO A 50 -7.55 4.36 -17.82
N ILE A 51 -8.88 4.35 -17.89
CA ILE A 51 -9.67 4.54 -19.10
C ILE A 51 -9.82 6.04 -19.39
N ASN A 52 -10.14 6.82 -18.35
CA ASN A 52 -10.28 8.27 -18.44
C ASN A 52 -9.30 8.94 -17.47
N SER A 53 -8.79 10.11 -17.84
CA SER A 53 -7.93 10.93 -16.99
C SER A 53 -8.54 12.32 -16.84
N ILE A 54 -8.78 12.71 -15.59
CA ILE A 54 -9.44 13.94 -15.16
C ILE A 54 -8.41 14.75 -14.38
N THR A 55 -8.27 16.04 -14.68
CA THR A 55 -7.37 16.94 -13.94
C THR A 55 -8.18 17.88 -13.06
N HIS A 56 -7.86 17.94 -11.78
CA HIS A 56 -8.40 18.91 -10.83
C HIS A 56 -7.30 19.89 -10.43
N SER A 57 -7.31 21.07 -11.03
CA SER A 57 -6.32 22.12 -10.74
C SER A 57 -6.76 22.99 -9.56
N TYR A 58 -5.80 23.38 -8.72
CA TYR A 58 -6.03 24.37 -7.67
C TYR A 58 -6.42 25.72 -8.27
N ASN A 59 -7.48 26.34 -7.76
CA ASN A 59 -7.91 27.66 -8.18
C ASN A 59 -7.49 28.70 -7.14
N SER A 60 -6.47 29.50 -7.48
CA SER A 60 -5.93 30.54 -6.59
C SER A 60 -6.90 31.71 -6.31
N SER A 61 -8.05 31.77 -7.00
CA SER A 61 -9.11 32.75 -6.71
C SER A 61 -10.11 32.24 -5.67
N LEU A 62 -10.05 30.96 -5.30
CA LEU A 62 -10.87 30.33 -4.27
C LEU A 62 -10.06 30.18 -2.99
N THR A 63 -10.75 30.16 -1.86
CA THR A 63 -10.15 29.78 -0.57
C THR A 63 -9.76 28.29 -0.56
N GLU A 64 -8.90 27.89 0.38
CA GLU A 64 -8.55 26.47 0.59
C GLU A 64 -9.78 25.60 0.89
N THR A 65 -10.78 26.14 1.58
CA THR A 65 -12.04 25.44 1.89
C THR A 65 -12.91 25.26 0.64
N GLU A 66 -13.00 26.28 -0.21
CA GLU A 66 -13.73 26.17 -1.48
C GLU A 66 -13.03 25.21 -2.46
N ASN A 67 -11.70 25.25 -2.55
CA ASN A 67 -10.92 24.25 -3.30
C ASN A 67 -11.13 22.86 -2.71
N GLY A 68 -11.09 22.71 -1.38
CA GLY A 68 -11.33 21.43 -0.71
C GLY A 68 -12.72 20.86 -0.97
N ALA A 69 -13.76 21.71 -0.97
CA ALA A 69 -15.11 21.29 -1.34
C ALA A 69 -15.17 20.81 -2.79
N ALA A 70 -14.57 21.55 -3.73
CA ALA A 70 -14.54 21.19 -5.14
C ALA A 70 -13.75 19.88 -5.40
N LEU A 71 -12.64 19.67 -4.69
CA LEU A 71 -11.87 18.42 -4.77
C LEU A 71 -12.68 17.25 -4.23
N ALA A 72 -13.32 17.41 -3.06
CA ALA A 72 -14.16 16.37 -2.47
C ALA A 72 -15.29 15.95 -3.42
N ASP A 73 -15.93 16.91 -4.08
CA ASP A 73 -17.00 16.65 -5.04
C ASP A 73 -16.45 15.95 -6.31
N ALA A 74 -15.26 16.32 -6.79
CA ALA A 74 -14.58 15.65 -7.91
C ALA A 74 -14.20 14.21 -7.58
N MET A 75 -13.66 13.95 -6.40
CA MET A 75 -13.34 12.59 -5.93
C MET A 75 -14.59 11.71 -5.84
N GLN A 76 -15.72 12.29 -5.41
CA GLN A 76 -16.97 11.56 -5.21
C GLN A 76 -17.70 11.25 -6.52
N ALA A 77 -17.33 11.92 -7.61
CA ALA A 77 -17.91 11.74 -8.94
C ALA A 77 -17.17 10.69 -9.81
N LEU A 78 -16.08 10.09 -9.30
CA LEU A 78 -15.28 9.13 -10.07
C LEU A 78 -16.05 7.83 -10.36
N GLU A 79 -15.90 7.35 -11.58
CA GLU A 79 -16.45 6.09 -12.07
C GLU A 79 -15.32 5.04 -12.27
N PRO A 80 -15.64 3.74 -12.32
CA PRO A 80 -14.64 2.70 -12.57
C PRO A 80 -13.78 2.97 -13.80
N GLY A 81 -12.46 2.97 -13.63
CA GLY A 81 -11.49 3.25 -14.69
C GLY A 81 -11.03 4.70 -14.74
N ASP A 82 -11.59 5.60 -13.93
CA ASP A 82 -11.15 6.99 -13.88
C ASP A 82 -9.82 7.15 -13.12
N GLU A 83 -9.01 8.08 -13.60
CA GLU A 83 -7.90 8.68 -12.88
C GLU A 83 -8.20 10.15 -12.60
N LEU A 84 -8.13 10.53 -11.33
CA LEU A 84 -8.12 11.92 -10.88
C LEU A 84 -6.68 12.35 -10.59
N LYS A 85 -6.16 13.30 -11.39
CA LYS A 85 -4.89 13.99 -11.13
C LYS A 85 -5.16 15.28 -10.37
N ILE A 86 -4.63 15.38 -9.15
CA ILE A 86 -4.79 16.55 -8.29
C ILE A 86 -3.57 17.44 -8.46
N GLY A 87 -3.77 18.69 -8.86
CA GLY A 87 -2.69 19.67 -8.99
C GLY A 87 -2.26 20.24 -7.64
N SER A 88 -1.01 20.69 -7.53
CA SER A 88 -0.43 21.21 -6.28
C SER A 88 -1.30 22.29 -5.61
N GLY A 89 -1.40 22.23 -4.29
CA GLY A 89 -2.18 23.19 -3.48
C GLY A 89 -2.72 22.59 -2.19
N THR A 90 -3.26 23.45 -1.32
CA THR A 90 -3.84 23.05 -0.03
C THR A 90 -5.36 23.04 -0.08
N TYR A 91 -5.95 21.86 0.12
CA TYR A 91 -7.37 21.55 0.03
C TYR A 91 -7.93 21.27 1.43
N SER A 92 -8.67 22.22 1.99
CA SER A 92 -9.26 22.08 3.33
C SER A 92 -10.67 21.50 3.23
N ILE A 93 -10.86 20.23 3.57
CA ILE A 93 -12.17 19.57 3.53
C ILE A 93 -12.87 19.76 4.87
N ASN A 94 -13.52 20.91 5.05
CA ASN A 94 -14.19 21.28 6.30
C ASN A 94 -15.63 20.74 6.43
N LYS A 95 -15.81 19.46 6.09
CA LYS A 95 -17.08 18.72 6.21
C LYS A 95 -16.79 17.24 6.45
N TYR A 96 -17.68 16.50 7.11
CA TYR A 96 -17.55 15.04 7.14
C TYR A 96 -17.40 14.52 5.71
N PHE A 97 -16.29 13.83 5.45
CA PHE A 97 -15.96 13.35 4.13
C PHE A 97 -15.77 11.84 4.17
N ASN A 98 -16.68 11.13 3.51
CA ASN A 98 -16.62 9.70 3.29
C ASN A 98 -16.52 9.45 1.79
N LEU A 99 -15.34 9.06 1.34
CA LEU A 99 -15.12 8.66 -0.04
C LEU A 99 -15.80 7.31 -0.28
N GLN A 100 -16.83 7.32 -1.12
CA GLN A 100 -17.65 6.15 -1.42
C GLN A 100 -17.65 5.86 -2.93
N VAL A 101 -16.46 5.62 -3.50
CA VAL A 101 -16.28 5.24 -4.91
C VAL A 101 -15.57 3.90 -4.99
N SER A 102 -15.81 3.13 -6.05
CA SER A 102 -15.15 1.83 -6.26
C SER A 102 -14.89 1.62 -7.72
N GLY A 103 -13.70 1.13 -8.02
CA GLY A 103 -13.39 0.58 -9.34
C GLY A 103 -13.83 -0.88 -9.45
N THR A 104 -13.24 -1.55 -10.43
CA THR A 104 -13.29 -3.01 -10.56
C THR A 104 -11.89 -3.55 -10.78
N SER A 105 -11.72 -4.87 -10.71
CA SER A 105 -10.44 -5.52 -11.04
C SER A 105 -9.96 -5.30 -12.48
N LEU A 106 -10.83 -4.81 -13.38
CA LEU A 106 -10.50 -4.49 -14.77
C LEU A 106 -10.47 -2.99 -15.06
N ALA A 107 -10.99 -2.18 -14.14
CA ALA A 107 -11.11 -0.73 -14.26
C ALA A 107 -11.01 -0.11 -12.85
N PRO A 108 -9.82 -0.16 -12.22
CA PRO A 108 -9.61 0.45 -10.91
C PRO A 108 -9.74 1.97 -11.00
N ILE A 109 -10.02 2.61 -9.87
CA ILE A 109 -10.01 4.08 -9.73
C ILE A 109 -8.65 4.51 -9.21
N TRP A 110 -8.08 5.55 -9.81
CA TRP A 110 -6.80 6.14 -9.41
C TRP A 110 -7.00 7.57 -8.94
N ILE A 111 -6.54 7.91 -7.75
CA ILE A 111 -6.47 9.28 -7.24
C ILE A 111 -4.99 9.57 -7.02
N VAL A 112 -4.41 10.41 -7.87
CA VAL A 112 -2.97 10.64 -7.94
C VAL A 112 -2.70 12.12 -7.75
N ALA A 113 -1.88 12.47 -6.76
CA ALA A 113 -1.45 13.82 -6.51
C ALA A 113 -0.15 14.16 -7.26
N GLU A 114 -0.06 15.40 -7.73
CA GLU A 114 1.21 16.06 -8.03
C GLU A 114 1.95 16.43 -6.72
N ASP A 115 3.24 16.74 -6.82
CA ASP A 115 4.03 17.20 -5.65
C ASP A 115 3.39 18.46 -5.04
N GLY A 116 3.26 18.50 -3.70
CA GLY A 116 2.72 19.64 -2.98
C GLY A 116 1.19 19.71 -2.89
N VAL A 117 0.49 18.60 -3.12
CA VAL A 117 -0.94 18.46 -2.78
C VAL A 117 -1.09 18.13 -1.30
N VAL A 118 -1.80 19.00 -0.58
CA VAL A 118 -2.13 18.81 0.85
C VAL A 118 -3.64 18.74 1.02
N ILE A 119 -4.16 17.67 1.61
CA ILE A 119 -5.55 17.57 2.07
C ILE A 119 -5.55 17.74 3.59
N THR A 120 -6.29 18.72 4.08
CA THR A 120 -6.33 19.04 5.51
C THR A 120 -7.73 19.10 6.08
N ARG A 121 -7.83 18.82 7.38
CA ARG A 121 -9.04 18.99 8.19
C ARG A 121 -8.72 19.84 9.42
N PRO A 122 -9.30 21.06 9.56
CA PRO A 122 -9.03 21.91 10.71
C PRO A 122 -9.72 21.43 12.00
N ASP A 123 -10.77 20.62 11.90
CA ASP A 123 -11.45 20.05 13.06
C ASP A 123 -10.75 18.78 13.54
N ALA A 124 -9.96 18.94 14.61
CA ALA A 124 -9.26 17.91 15.37
C ALA A 124 -10.13 16.73 15.84
N ASN A 125 -11.46 16.85 15.87
CA ASN A 125 -12.37 15.78 16.30
C ASN A 125 -12.92 14.95 15.14
N GLN A 126 -12.45 15.20 13.91
CA GLN A 126 -12.95 14.59 12.70
C GLN A 126 -11.80 14.05 11.86
N ASN A 127 -11.94 12.84 11.35
CA ASN A 127 -10.93 12.24 10.47
C ASN A 127 -10.77 13.11 9.20
N ILE A 128 -9.55 13.20 8.65
CA ILE A 128 -9.31 13.95 7.41
C ILE A 128 -10.09 13.28 6.27
N MET A 129 -9.99 11.97 6.16
CA MET A 129 -10.72 11.17 5.18
C MET A 129 -11.26 9.88 5.79
N ASN A 130 -12.53 9.61 5.53
CA ASN A 130 -13.14 8.30 5.75
C ASN A 130 -13.31 7.62 4.39
N ILE A 131 -13.14 6.30 4.33
CA ILE A 131 -13.34 5.52 3.11
C ILE A 131 -14.21 4.31 3.44
N GLY A 132 -15.30 4.15 2.70
CA GLY A 132 -16.22 3.02 2.85
C GLY A 132 -17.06 3.04 4.14
N ALA A 133 -17.27 4.21 4.76
CA ALA A 133 -18.05 4.33 5.99
C ALA A 133 -19.55 4.06 5.78
N SER A 134 -20.04 4.16 4.54
CA SER A 134 -21.45 3.94 4.18
C SER A 134 -21.67 2.66 3.36
N GLY A 135 -20.63 1.86 3.13
CA GLY A 135 -20.70 0.59 2.41
C GLY A 135 -19.36 0.18 1.79
N PRO A 136 -19.30 -0.98 1.13
CA PRO A 136 -18.06 -1.53 0.58
C PRO A 136 -17.38 -0.56 -0.40
N VAL A 137 -16.05 -0.43 -0.26
CA VAL A 137 -15.16 0.24 -1.23
C VAL A 137 -14.09 -0.73 -1.70
N GLY A 138 -13.79 -0.74 -2.99
CA GLY A 138 -12.65 -1.48 -3.50
C GLY A 138 -12.12 -1.06 -4.86
N TYR A 139 -10.96 -1.61 -5.21
CA TYR A 139 -10.21 -1.29 -6.43
C TYR A 139 -9.97 0.22 -6.57
N LEU A 140 -9.43 0.80 -5.51
CA LEU A 140 -9.14 2.22 -5.37
C LEU A 140 -7.67 2.40 -5.00
N CYS A 141 -6.96 3.26 -5.74
CA CYS A 141 -5.64 3.73 -5.38
C CYS A 141 -5.68 5.21 -5.00
N ILE A 142 -5.05 5.57 -3.87
CA ILE A 142 -4.74 6.95 -3.50
C ILE A 142 -3.22 7.04 -3.40
N ARG A 143 -2.62 7.92 -4.20
CA ARG A 143 -1.17 8.03 -4.32
C ARG A 143 -0.66 9.46 -4.23
N GLY A 144 0.42 9.66 -3.48
CA GLY A 144 1.19 10.92 -3.48
C GLY A 144 0.57 12.05 -2.66
N VAL A 145 -0.48 11.78 -1.88
CA VAL A 145 -1.22 12.83 -1.16
C VAL A 145 -0.60 13.08 0.21
N GLU A 146 -0.40 14.35 0.56
CA GLU A 146 -0.11 14.77 1.94
C GLU A 146 -1.42 14.98 2.72
N PHE A 147 -1.52 14.41 3.91
CA PHE A 147 -2.65 14.49 4.82
C PHE A 147 -2.21 15.09 6.15
N THR A 148 -2.85 16.19 6.58
CA THR A 148 -2.51 16.84 7.85
C THR A 148 -3.69 17.42 8.63
N GLY A 149 -3.59 17.43 9.96
CA GLY A 149 -4.65 17.87 10.88
C GLY A 149 -5.62 16.74 11.24
N GLY A 150 -6.88 17.08 11.51
CA GLY A 150 -7.93 16.11 11.83
C GLY A 150 -7.67 15.25 13.07
N SER A 151 -8.56 14.28 13.33
CA SER A 151 -8.34 13.26 14.36
C SER A 151 -7.45 12.15 13.82
N ALA A 152 -8.00 11.18 13.08
CA ALA A 152 -7.20 10.25 12.30
C ALA A 152 -6.96 10.81 10.90
N GLY A 153 -5.81 10.49 10.30
CA GLY A 153 -5.53 10.90 8.92
C GLY A 153 -6.49 10.22 7.94
N VAL A 154 -6.32 8.92 7.72
CA VAL A 154 -7.20 8.13 6.83
C VAL A 154 -7.80 6.97 7.59
N ARG A 155 -9.13 6.93 7.71
CA ARG A 155 -9.87 5.81 8.30
C ARG A 155 -10.56 4.98 7.23
N PHE A 156 -10.14 3.74 7.11
CA PHE A 156 -10.80 2.72 6.29
C PHE A 156 -11.85 1.99 7.12
N TYR A 157 -13.05 1.90 6.57
CA TYR A 157 -14.17 1.15 7.11
C TYR A 157 -14.31 -0.16 6.32
N ASP A 158 -15.35 -0.32 5.52
CA ASP A 158 -15.58 -1.54 4.71
C ASP A 158 -14.78 -1.45 3.40
N CYS A 159 -13.53 -1.88 3.44
CA CYS A 159 -12.59 -1.75 2.32
C CYS A 159 -11.96 -3.09 1.93
N SER A 160 -11.91 -3.35 0.62
CA SER A 160 -11.15 -4.47 0.05
C SER A 160 -10.47 -4.08 -1.25
N ASN A 161 -9.23 -4.54 -1.49
CA ASN A 161 -8.47 -4.17 -2.70
C ASN A 161 -8.25 -2.65 -2.81
N VAL A 162 -7.76 -2.04 -1.74
CA VAL A 162 -7.48 -0.60 -1.68
C VAL A 162 -5.99 -0.37 -1.48
N TRP A 163 -5.42 0.58 -2.22
CA TRP A 163 -4.00 0.88 -2.23
C TRP A 163 -3.73 2.31 -1.81
N LEU A 164 -3.10 2.50 -0.65
CA LEU A 164 -2.57 3.78 -0.19
C LEU A 164 -1.05 3.78 -0.38
N ASP A 165 -0.56 4.58 -1.32
CA ASP A 165 0.82 4.52 -1.80
C ASP A 165 1.51 5.88 -1.79
N GLN A 166 2.74 5.98 -1.29
CA GLN A 166 3.53 7.22 -1.39
C GLN A 166 2.82 8.45 -0.79
N CYS A 167 1.95 8.25 0.20
CA CYS A 167 1.28 9.34 0.91
C CYS A 167 2.11 9.76 2.13
N HIS A 168 1.97 11.02 2.55
CA HIS A 168 2.55 11.52 3.80
C HIS A 168 1.41 11.88 4.75
N ILE A 169 1.32 11.23 5.90
CA ILE A 169 0.28 11.50 6.90
C ILE A 169 0.93 12.02 8.17
N HIS A 170 0.56 13.22 8.60
CA HIS A 170 1.19 13.81 9.77
C HIS A 170 0.34 14.79 10.56
N HIS A 171 0.80 15.11 11.77
CA HIS A 171 0.15 16.11 12.64
C HIS A 171 -1.35 15.81 12.79
N THR A 172 -1.65 14.55 13.11
CA THR A 172 -3.00 14.06 13.39
C THR A 172 -3.18 13.98 14.90
N GLU A 173 -4.36 14.32 15.43
CA GLU A 173 -4.59 14.28 16.89
C GLU A 173 -4.68 12.83 17.43
N GLU A 174 -4.96 11.87 16.56
CA GLU A 174 -5.00 10.44 16.84
C GLU A 174 -4.10 9.69 15.84
N ALA A 175 -4.38 8.42 15.57
CA ALA A 175 -3.61 7.58 14.66
C ALA A 175 -3.53 8.13 13.22
N GLY A 176 -2.38 7.94 12.56
CA GLY A 176 -2.19 8.36 11.17
C GLY A 176 -3.18 7.69 10.20
N LEU A 177 -3.26 6.35 10.23
CA LEU A 177 -4.30 5.61 9.52
C LEU A 177 -4.88 4.48 10.36
N THR A 178 -6.13 4.10 10.06
CA THR A 178 -6.83 3.05 10.83
C THR A 178 -7.66 2.13 9.95
N THR A 179 -7.66 0.82 10.25
CA THR A 179 -8.55 -0.21 9.67
C THR A 179 -9.33 -0.95 10.77
N ASN A 180 -9.63 -0.25 11.86
CA ASN A 180 -10.09 -0.83 13.13
C ASN A 180 -11.61 -0.71 13.36
N THR A 181 -12.39 -0.30 12.35
CA THR A 181 -13.84 -0.08 12.49
C THR A 181 -14.66 -1.22 11.88
N ASN A 182 -14.32 -1.68 10.67
CA ASN A 182 -14.93 -2.83 10.00
C ASN A 182 -13.83 -3.75 9.47
N ASN A 183 -14.18 -5.01 9.19
CA ASN A 183 -13.23 -5.94 8.59
C ASN A 183 -12.74 -5.42 7.23
N THR A 184 -11.44 -5.53 7.01
CA THR A 184 -10.78 -5.13 5.75
C THR A 184 -9.94 -6.28 5.20
N SER A 185 -9.73 -6.28 3.88
CA SER A 185 -8.92 -7.32 3.24
C SER A 185 -8.18 -6.78 2.03
N PHE A 186 -7.04 -7.37 1.65
CA PHE A 186 -6.30 -6.93 0.47
C PHE A 186 -6.02 -5.42 0.48
N MET A 187 -5.63 -4.90 1.64
CA MET A 187 -5.14 -3.54 1.79
C MET A 187 -3.67 -3.52 1.39
N TYR A 188 -3.28 -2.56 0.56
CA TYR A 188 -1.90 -2.32 0.18
C TYR A 188 -1.53 -0.96 0.75
N ILE A 189 -0.69 -0.93 1.77
CA ILE A 189 -0.25 0.30 2.44
C ILE A 189 1.25 0.34 2.24
N THR A 190 1.70 1.09 1.23
CA THR A 190 3.09 1.05 0.79
C THR A 190 3.73 2.41 0.67
N LYS A 191 5.02 2.51 1.01
CA LYS A 191 5.85 3.70 0.79
C LYS A 191 5.30 4.99 1.40
N ASN A 192 4.44 4.87 2.42
CA ASN A 192 3.88 6.03 3.09
C ASN A 192 4.85 6.51 4.17
N GLU A 193 4.90 7.82 4.37
CA GLU A 193 5.53 8.44 5.53
C GLU A 193 4.43 8.77 6.56
N ILE A 194 4.61 8.37 7.81
CA ILE A 194 3.67 8.67 8.89
C ILE A 194 4.44 9.20 10.10
N ASN A 195 4.12 10.41 10.54
CA ASN A 195 4.80 11.02 11.67
C ASN A 195 3.94 12.01 12.46
N ASN A 196 4.39 12.39 13.66
CA ASN A 196 3.72 13.38 14.52
C ASN A 196 2.23 13.05 14.72
N THR A 197 1.94 11.79 15.05
CA THR A 197 0.59 11.34 15.42
C THR A 197 0.37 11.52 16.92
N GLY A 198 -0.86 11.86 17.31
CA GLY A 198 -1.26 12.11 18.69
C GLY A 198 -1.89 10.91 19.38
N GLY A 199 -2.70 11.17 20.40
CA GLY A 199 -3.48 10.16 21.13
C GLY A 199 -2.61 9.10 21.80
N THR A 200 -2.77 7.85 21.37
CA THR A 200 -1.98 6.69 21.82
C THR A 200 -0.71 6.47 20.98
N GLY A 201 -0.42 7.34 19.99
CA GLY A 201 0.85 7.36 19.27
C GLY A 201 0.96 6.34 18.15
N GLU A 202 -0.14 5.75 17.69
CA GLU A 202 -0.13 4.82 16.57
C GLU A 202 0.15 5.58 15.27
N GLY A 203 1.18 5.16 14.54
CA GLY A 203 1.26 5.50 13.11
C GLY A 203 0.14 4.80 12.33
N MET A 204 -0.09 3.52 12.63
CA MET A 204 -1.10 2.69 11.99
C MET A 204 -1.84 1.84 13.02
N TYR A 205 -3.17 1.90 13.03
CA TYR A 205 -4.02 1.00 13.83
C TYR A 205 -4.70 -0.01 12.89
N LEU A 206 -4.13 -1.22 12.80
CA LEU A 206 -4.51 -2.23 11.81
C LEU A 206 -5.33 -3.37 12.44
N GLY A 207 -6.63 -3.42 12.18
CA GLY A 207 -7.58 -4.27 12.91
C GLY A 207 -7.94 -3.68 14.30
N ALA A 208 -8.74 -4.40 15.09
CA ALA A 208 -9.12 -3.96 16.44
C ALA A 208 -8.69 -4.97 17.52
N ASN A 209 -8.61 -4.46 18.76
CA ASN A 209 -8.29 -5.23 19.95
C ASN A 209 -9.14 -6.51 20.05
N ASN A 210 -8.55 -7.56 20.61
CA ASN A 210 -9.21 -8.86 20.82
C ASN A 210 -9.75 -9.54 19.54
N GLY A 211 -9.31 -9.09 18.36
CA GLY A 211 -9.80 -9.62 17.08
C GLY A 211 -11.25 -9.23 16.77
N GLU A 212 -11.77 -8.17 17.39
CA GLU A 212 -13.13 -7.66 17.11
C GLU A 212 -13.28 -7.20 15.66
N VAL A 213 -12.19 -6.69 15.07
CA VAL A 213 -12.08 -6.29 13.66
C VAL A 213 -10.79 -6.87 13.09
N ILE A 214 -10.88 -7.50 11.92
CA ILE A 214 -9.79 -8.20 11.28
C ILE A 214 -9.40 -7.47 9.99
N MET A 215 -8.12 -7.11 9.89
CA MET A 215 -7.48 -6.82 8.60
C MET A 215 -6.76 -8.09 8.14
N SER A 216 -7.05 -8.56 6.92
CA SER A 216 -6.52 -9.82 6.40
C SER A 216 -5.91 -9.68 5.01
N GLN A 217 -5.02 -10.61 4.63
CA GLN A 217 -4.50 -10.74 3.26
C GLN A 217 -3.92 -9.43 2.68
N SER A 218 -3.27 -8.65 3.54
CA SER A 218 -2.86 -7.27 3.23
C SER A 218 -1.34 -7.15 3.22
N VAL A 219 -0.84 -6.13 2.51
CA VAL A 219 0.57 -5.82 2.34
C VAL A 219 0.88 -4.50 3.03
N ILE A 220 1.79 -4.53 4.00
CA ILE A 220 2.35 -3.34 4.65
C ILE A 220 3.85 -3.33 4.36
N ALA A 221 4.30 -2.45 3.45
CA ALA A 221 5.68 -2.51 2.98
C ALA A 221 6.29 -1.13 2.72
N GLN A 222 7.56 -0.97 3.07
CA GLN A 222 8.36 0.24 2.78
C GLN A 222 7.79 1.54 3.35
N ASN A 223 6.92 1.47 4.36
CA ASN A 223 6.45 2.66 5.06
C ASN A 223 7.52 3.16 6.05
N HIS A 224 7.57 4.46 6.26
CA HIS A 224 8.43 5.10 7.26
C HIS A 224 7.55 5.71 8.35
N VAL A 225 7.52 5.07 9.53
CA VAL A 225 6.75 5.56 10.68
C VAL A 225 7.73 6.07 11.74
N HIS A 226 7.62 7.33 12.13
CA HIS A 226 8.57 7.95 13.06
C HIS A 226 7.94 9.11 13.85
N HIS A 227 8.57 9.51 14.95
CA HIS A 227 8.14 10.67 15.75
C HIS A 227 6.66 10.58 16.17
N THR A 228 6.20 9.39 16.55
CA THR A 228 4.84 9.13 17.04
C THR A 228 4.80 9.00 18.57
N ASN A 229 5.74 9.66 19.25
CA ASN A 229 5.97 9.59 20.70
C ASN A 229 6.21 10.97 21.31
N ASP A 230 5.61 12.01 20.71
CA ASP A 230 5.70 13.38 21.21
C ASP A 230 5.12 13.51 22.63
N MET A 231 5.42 14.62 23.32
CA MET A 231 5.13 14.83 24.75
C MET A 231 3.64 14.66 25.14
N GLY A 232 2.71 14.70 24.18
CA GLY A 232 1.27 14.49 24.37
C GLY A 232 0.78 13.05 24.15
N VAL A 233 1.64 12.14 23.71
CA VAL A 233 1.28 10.74 23.42
C VAL A 233 1.18 9.92 24.71
N THR A 234 0.09 9.16 24.84
CA THR A 234 -0.29 8.48 26.09
C THR A 234 0.21 7.04 26.23
N GLN A 235 0.65 6.39 25.14
CA GLN A 235 1.30 5.07 25.17
C GLN A 235 2.55 5.06 24.28
N VAL A 236 3.67 4.59 24.82
CA VAL A 236 4.87 4.29 24.04
C VAL A 236 4.79 2.82 23.68
N MET A 237 4.67 2.53 22.38
CA MET A 237 4.63 1.20 21.75
C MET A 237 5.28 0.07 22.57
N GLU A 238 4.45 -0.79 23.19
CA GLU A 238 4.85 -2.17 23.54
C GLU A 238 4.58 -3.05 22.32
N LEU A 239 5.64 -3.39 21.57
CA LEU A 239 5.59 -4.53 20.66
C LEU A 239 5.54 -5.80 21.52
N ASN A 240 4.38 -6.45 21.61
CA ASN A 240 4.27 -7.83 22.10
C ASN A 240 4.50 -8.83 20.97
#